data_AF-B4LTQ6-F1
#
_entry.id   AF-B4LTQ6-F1
#
_cell.length_a   1.000
_cell.length_b   1.000
_cell.length_c   1.000
_cell.angle_alpha   90.00
_cell.angle_beta   90.00
_cell.angle_gamma   90.00
#
_symmetry.space_group_name_H-M   'P 1'
#
loop_
_entity.id
_entity.type
_entity.pdbx_description
1 polymer ?
#
loop_
_entity_poly.entity_id
_entity_poly.type
_entity_poly.pdbx_seq_one_letter_code
_entity_poly.pdbx_strand_id
1 'polypeptide(L)'
;MTILAKLTGEKKDLEKVPLPLHLNDEAIMHHGSLISPKIAYSDADTESMVFNRPQYNCLKSFLLFLIAFIVMLMGVLGGWTLYRLYAPNHASMRYHALCDIPYAEDSMEMPRFYARNDDAFALNWRSLLPQLSGNSAGNQFGEVNDNFFREEIELDSSDDDGYAKIDVPDFKDRRHGRFMHDFKENQSAIIDTINSRCFIMPLDRDTTLPPSSFVDLMQKMGSGYYNIDTERVRRNMRIITPRITDLSLISERIANECYDMKVYMMEKYVSGVAKRSAEPLPDAGKYAEFMGKGVIEYDLSNIAEVEAYEANEARQQQVA
;
A
#
# COMPACT_ATOMS: atom_id res chain seq x y z
N MET A 1 -34.83 11.66 54.28
CA MET A 1 -35.51 12.97 54.23
C MET A 1 -35.94 13.25 52.80
N THR A 2 -36.94 14.09 52.65
CA THR A 2 -37.70 14.49 51.46
C THR A 2 -36.92 15.53 50.59
N ILE A 3 -37.20 15.90 49.32
CA ILE A 3 -38.12 15.47 48.22
C ILE A 3 -37.76 16.28 46.94
N LEU A 4 -37.94 15.73 45.72
CA LEU A 4 -38.01 16.39 44.38
C LEU A 4 -36.81 17.23 43.84
N ALA A 5 -36.77 17.67 42.57
CA ALA A 5 -36.86 16.96 41.27
C ALA A 5 -36.64 17.91 40.05
N LYS A 6 -36.02 17.37 38.99
CA LYS A 6 -36.21 17.61 37.53
C LYS A 6 -36.26 19.01 36.86
N LEU A 7 -35.51 19.06 35.74
CA LEU A 7 -35.82 19.63 34.39
C LEU A 7 -35.64 21.13 34.07
N THR A 8 -34.55 21.41 33.35
CA THR A 8 -34.46 22.01 31.99
C THR A 8 -35.51 23.05 31.51
N GLY A 9 -35.00 24.18 31.01
CA GLY A 9 -35.68 25.07 30.06
C GLY A 9 -34.65 25.81 29.18
N GLU A 10 -34.89 25.89 27.86
CA GLU A 10 -33.98 26.46 26.85
C GLU A 10 -34.59 27.73 26.21
N LYS A 11 -33.74 28.53 25.55
CA LYS A 11 -33.99 29.51 24.46
C LYS A 11 -34.23 31.01 24.73
N LYS A 12 -33.30 31.77 24.14
CA LYS A 12 -33.44 32.87 23.15
C LYS A 12 -33.44 34.36 23.56
N ASP A 13 -32.45 35.04 22.95
CA ASP A 13 -32.50 36.26 22.11
C ASP A 13 -33.06 37.59 22.64
N LEU A 14 -32.41 38.70 22.21
CA LEU A 14 -32.93 40.09 22.14
C LEU A 14 -33.12 40.79 23.53
N GLU A 15 -33.06 42.12 23.71
CA GLU A 15 -32.83 43.30 22.85
C GLU A 15 -32.44 44.55 23.71
N LYS A 16 -32.09 45.68 23.05
CA LYS A 16 -31.70 46.98 23.63
C LYS A 16 -32.77 47.62 24.56
N VAL A 17 -32.35 48.30 25.63
CA VAL A 17 -33.13 49.34 26.35
C VAL A 17 -32.16 50.36 27.05
N PRO A 18 -32.58 51.57 27.51
CA PRO A 18 -32.05 52.81 26.91
C PRO A 18 -31.71 53.96 27.91
N LEU A 19 -31.43 55.17 27.37
CA LEU A 19 -31.56 56.47 28.07
C LEU A 19 -33.05 56.84 28.31
N PRO A 20 -33.39 57.61 29.38
CA PRO A 20 -33.50 59.09 29.30
C PRO A 20 -32.98 59.76 30.63
N LEU A 21 -33.30 60.99 31.11
CA LEU A 21 -34.29 62.04 30.75
C LEU A 21 -33.88 63.47 31.23
N HIS A 22 -33.82 64.43 30.29
CA HIS A 22 -34.36 65.82 30.27
C HIS A 22 -34.56 66.68 31.56
N LEU A 23 -34.09 67.94 31.56
CA LEU A 23 -34.89 69.21 31.60
C LEU A 23 -34.00 70.49 31.71
N ASN A 24 -34.30 71.52 30.90
CA ASN A 24 -34.42 72.99 31.17
C ASN A 24 -33.37 73.77 32.03
N ASP A 25 -33.07 75.07 31.82
CA ASP A 25 -33.53 76.13 30.90
C ASP A 25 -32.44 77.23 30.67
N GLU A 26 -32.62 78.05 29.63
CA GLU A 26 -32.30 79.50 29.43
C GLU A 26 -31.25 80.25 30.32
N ALA A 27 -30.44 81.23 29.87
CA ALA A 27 -30.16 81.83 28.56
C ALA A 27 -28.97 82.86 28.68
N ILE A 28 -28.73 83.63 27.61
CA ILE A 28 -27.99 84.92 27.54
C ILE A 28 -26.46 84.90 27.31
N MET A 29 -26.16 85.30 26.07
CA MET A 29 -24.93 85.73 25.41
C MET A 29 -23.87 86.60 26.14
N HIS A 30 -22.67 86.54 25.54
CA HIS A 30 -21.72 87.63 25.23
C HIS A 30 -20.60 88.05 26.20
N HIS A 31 -19.52 88.48 25.54
CA HIS A 31 -18.30 89.18 25.99
C HIS A 31 -17.21 88.33 26.67
N GLY A 32 -15.96 88.66 26.32
CA GLY A 32 -14.76 88.12 26.94
C GLY A 32 -13.86 89.26 27.43
N SER A 33 -12.55 89.07 27.24
CA SER A 33 -11.46 89.97 27.64
C SER A 33 -10.91 89.76 29.06
N LEU A 34 -9.57 89.72 29.10
CA LEU A 34 -8.68 90.19 30.17
C LEU A 34 -8.79 89.54 31.57
N ILE A 35 -7.80 88.71 31.90
CA ILE A 35 -6.74 89.04 32.88
C ILE A 35 -5.53 88.12 32.62
N SER A 36 -4.33 88.70 32.59
CA SER A 36 -3.05 88.00 32.59
C SER A 36 -2.45 88.09 34.01
N PRO A 37 -1.51 87.20 34.37
CA PRO A 37 -0.16 87.74 34.43
C PRO A 37 0.91 86.87 33.76
N LYS A 38 1.89 87.55 33.16
CA LYS A 38 3.17 86.99 32.69
C LYS A 38 4.10 86.67 33.86
N ILE A 39 4.75 85.51 33.82
CA ILE A 39 6.17 85.28 34.17
C ILE A 39 6.59 84.07 33.32
N ALA A 40 7.71 83.94 32.62
CA ALA A 40 8.76 84.78 32.03
C ALA A 40 9.62 83.81 31.19
N TYR A 41 10.45 84.29 30.26
CA TYR A 41 11.25 83.43 29.38
C TYR A 41 12.27 82.55 30.14
N SER A 42 12.44 81.31 29.68
CA SER A 42 13.77 80.70 29.55
C SER A 42 13.88 80.10 28.16
N ASP A 43 14.83 80.63 27.40
CA ASP A 43 15.39 80.02 26.19
C ASP A 43 16.37 78.89 26.61
N ALA A 44 16.92 78.16 25.62
CA ALA A 44 17.60 76.87 25.74
C ALA A 44 16.64 75.67 25.98
N ASP A 45 16.67 74.56 25.23
CA ASP A 45 17.65 74.10 24.24
C ASP A 45 17.00 73.63 22.94
N THR A 46 17.42 74.18 21.78
CA THR A 46 17.18 73.55 20.48
C THR A 46 18.25 72.50 20.20
N GLU A 47 18.29 71.42 20.98
CA GLU A 47 19.07 70.25 20.59
C GLU A 47 18.52 69.66 19.29
N SER A 48 19.41 69.43 18.34
CA SER A 48 19.06 68.82 17.06
C SER A 48 18.57 67.39 17.27
N MET A 49 17.26 67.16 17.12
CA MET A 49 16.69 65.81 17.02
C MET A 49 17.18 65.11 15.74
N VAL A 50 18.39 64.55 15.79
CA VAL A 50 18.85 63.54 14.85
C VAL A 50 18.01 62.28 15.10
N PHE A 51 16.92 62.15 14.34
CA PHE A 51 15.98 61.05 14.47
C PHE A 51 16.62 59.76 13.96
N ASN A 52 17.43 59.13 14.81
CA ASN A 52 18.18 57.92 14.48
C ASN A 52 17.20 56.75 14.32
N ARG A 53 16.71 56.57 13.08
CA ARG A 53 15.61 55.65 12.73
C ARG A 53 16.00 54.22 13.16
N PRO A 54 15.30 53.60 14.13
CA PRO A 54 15.79 52.38 14.77
C PRO A 54 15.80 51.21 13.77
N GLN A 55 17.01 50.82 13.34
CA GLN A 55 17.27 49.69 12.44
C GLN A 55 16.71 48.35 12.98
N TYR A 56 16.51 48.28 14.30
CA TYR A 56 15.91 47.14 15.01
C TYR A 56 14.49 46.77 14.56
N ASN A 57 13.75 47.66 13.91
CA ASN A 57 12.39 47.35 13.47
C ASN A 57 12.36 46.24 12.41
N CYS A 58 13.33 46.21 11.48
CA CYS A 58 13.41 45.15 10.47
C CYS A 58 13.79 43.80 11.09
N LEU A 59 14.73 43.79 12.04
CA LEU A 59 15.16 42.59 12.76
C LEU A 59 14.03 42.02 13.63
N LYS A 60 13.28 42.89 14.33
CA LYS A 60 12.11 42.49 15.12
C LYS A 60 11.02 41.87 14.25
N SER A 61 10.70 42.47 13.09
CA SER A 61 9.74 41.90 12.15
C SER A 61 10.18 40.53 11.63
N PHE A 62 11.46 40.39 11.22
CA PHE A 62 12.01 39.10 10.77
C PHE A 62 11.93 38.02 11.86
N LEU A 63 12.28 38.36 13.10
CA LEU A 63 12.28 37.42 14.22
C LEU A 63 10.86 36.96 14.61
N LEU A 64 9.87 37.85 14.50
CA LEU A 64 8.45 37.47 14.65
C LEU A 64 7.97 36.53 13.54
N PHE A 65 8.33 36.79 12.28
CA PHE A 65 8.04 35.89 11.16
C PHE A 65 8.70 34.51 11.34
N LEU A 66 9.94 34.47 11.83
CA LEU A 66 10.67 33.22 12.09
C LEU A 66 9.99 32.39 13.20
N ILE A 67 9.56 33.02 14.30
CA ILE A 67 8.79 32.34 15.35
C ILE A 67 7.46 31.81 14.81
N ALA A 68 6.72 32.62 14.04
CA ALA A 68 5.46 32.19 13.43
C ALA A 68 5.65 30.98 12.50
N PHE A 69 6.73 30.98 11.70
CA PHE A 69 7.07 29.86 10.81
C PHE A 69 7.44 28.58 11.59
N ILE A 70 8.21 28.68 12.68
CA ILE A 70 8.51 27.53 13.55
C ILE A 70 7.22 26.97 14.17
N VAL A 71 6.33 27.82 14.70
CA VAL A 71 5.05 27.38 15.28
C VAL A 71 4.16 26.71 14.22
N MET A 72 4.12 27.26 13.00
CA MET A 72 3.40 26.65 11.88
C MET A 72 3.98 25.28 11.49
N LEU A 73 5.30 25.15 11.38
CA LEU A 73 5.95 23.87 11.10
C LEU A 73 5.72 22.85 12.22
N MET A 74 5.81 23.25 13.49
CA MET A 74 5.50 22.38 14.64
C MET A 74 4.03 21.94 14.64
N GLY A 75 3.11 22.82 14.21
CA GLY A 75 1.70 22.48 14.03
C GLY A 75 1.45 21.50 12.88
N VAL A 76 2.11 21.69 11.73
CA VAL A 76 2.00 20.78 10.57
C VAL A 76 2.65 19.43 10.86
N LEU A 77 3.85 19.42 11.43
CA LEU A 77 4.56 18.19 11.80
C LEU A 77 3.84 17.45 12.94
N GLY A 78 3.35 18.17 13.97
CA GLY A 78 2.55 17.58 15.05
C GLY A 78 1.20 17.05 14.57
N GLY A 79 0.54 17.77 13.66
CA GLY A 79 -0.67 17.30 12.98
C GLY A 79 -0.40 16.07 12.11
N TRP A 80 0.74 16.02 11.41
CA TRP A 80 1.15 14.90 10.57
C TRP A 80 1.56 13.66 11.38
N THR A 81 2.27 13.82 12.50
CA THR A 81 2.61 12.68 13.39
C THR A 81 1.38 12.15 14.09
N LEU A 82 0.48 13.01 14.59
CA LEU A 82 -0.80 12.58 15.14
C LEU A 82 -1.68 11.92 14.07
N TYR A 83 -1.72 12.46 12.84
CA TYR A 83 -2.40 11.83 11.72
C TYR A 83 -1.82 10.45 11.42
N ARG A 84 -0.50 10.26 11.35
CA ARG A 84 0.11 8.94 11.10
C ARG A 84 -0.05 7.97 12.29
N LEU A 85 -0.24 8.46 13.51
CA LEU A 85 -0.41 7.64 14.71
C LEU A 85 -1.88 7.24 14.99
N TYR A 86 -2.84 8.09 14.59
CA TYR A 86 -4.27 7.89 14.84
C TYR A 86 -5.13 7.67 13.59
N ALA A 87 -4.64 7.97 12.38
CA ALA A 87 -5.21 7.34 11.20
C ALA A 87 -4.91 5.84 11.35
N PRO A 88 -5.94 4.99 11.45
CA PRO A 88 -5.70 3.56 11.42
C PRO A 88 -4.95 3.22 10.13
N ASN A 89 -4.01 2.27 10.21
CA ASN A 89 -3.42 1.63 9.03
C ASN A 89 -4.50 0.77 8.34
N HIS A 90 -5.46 1.45 7.70
CA HIS A 90 -6.42 0.92 6.73
C HIS A 90 -5.88 1.04 5.30
N ALA A 91 -4.64 1.52 5.14
CA ALA A 91 -3.74 0.80 4.26
C ALA A 91 -3.67 -0.63 4.82
N SER A 92 -4.44 -1.54 4.20
CA SER A 92 -4.27 -2.98 4.37
C SER A 92 -2.77 -3.26 4.36
N MET A 93 -2.28 -4.09 5.29
CA MET A 93 -0.85 -4.40 5.35
C MET A 93 -0.51 -5.34 4.19
N ARG A 94 -0.54 -4.76 2.99
CA ARG A 94 -0.19 -5.36 1.71
C ARG A 94 1.31 -5.53 1.74
N TYR A 95 1.72 -6.72 2.13
CA TYR A 95 3.13 -7.08 2.10
C TYR A 95 3.51 -7.30 0.64
N HIS A 96 4.23 -6.34 0.08
CA HIS A 96 4.80 -6.43 -1.26
C HIS A 96 6.26 -6.91 -1.14
N ALA A 97 6.58 -8.01 -1.79
CA ALA A 97 7.95 -8.52 -1.89
C ALA A 97 8.30 -8.88 -3.33
N LEU A 98 9.56 -8.69 -3.66
CA LEU A 98 10.19 -9.25 -4.85
C LEU A 98 11.14 -10.36 -4.43
N CYS A 99 11.01 -11.53 -5.03
CA CYS A 99 11.76 -12.74 -4.71
C CYS A 99 12.60 -13.16 -5.92
N ASP A 100 13.91 -13.36 -5.75
CA ASP A 100 14.77 -14.01 -6.75
C ASP A 100 15.24 -15.36 -6.16
N ILE A 101 14.66 -16.46 -6.65
CA ILE A 101 14.87 -17.83 -6.14
C ILE A 101 15.81 -18.59 -7.08
N PRO A 102 16.89 -19.22 -6.58
CA PRO A 102 17.82 -19.98 -7.40
C PRO A 102 17.13 -21.24 -7.95
N TYR A 103 17.18 -21.43 -9.26
CA TYR A 103 16.53 -22.53 -9.96
C TYR A 103 17.53 -23.53 -10.60
N ALA A 104 18.84 -23.28 -10.58
CA ALA A 104 19.79 -24.31 -10.98
C ALA A 104 19.85 -25.46 -9.95
N GLU A 105 20.03 -26.70 -10.38
CA GLU A 105 20.18 -27.86 -9.46
C GLU A 105 21.50 -27.85 -8.68
N ASP A 106 22.49 -27.07 -9.14
CA ASP A 106 23.88 -27.09 -8.64
C ASP A 106 24.33 -25.72 -8.07
N SER A 107 23.41 -24.75 -7.95
CA SER A 107 23.72 -23.43 -7.36
C SER A 107 23.61 -23.47 -5.84
N MET A 108 24.75 -23.36 -5.15
CA MET A 108 24.83 -23.01 -3.71
C MET A 108 24.43 -21.54 -3.41
N GLU A 109 23.76 -20.87 -4.34
CA GLU A 109 23.35 -19.49 -4.18
C GLU A 109 22.10 -19.43 -3.30
N MET A 110 22.03 -18.43 -2.41
CA MET A 110 20.88 -18.25 -1.53
C MET A 110 19.79 -17.43 -2.23
N PRO A 111 18.49 -17.76 -2.03
CA PRO A 111 17.39 -16.95 -2.52
C PRO A 111 17.42 -15.54 -1.94
N ARG A 112 17.14 -14.54 -2.77
CA ARG A 112 17.21 -13.11 -2.42
C ARG A 112 15.80 -12.55 -2.33
N PHE A 113 15.55 -11.76 -1.29
CA PHE A 113 14.23 -11.16 -1.04
C PHE A 113 14.38 -9.67 -0.84
N TYR A 114 13.59 -8.92 -1.59
CA TYR A 114 13.51 -7.47 -1.54
C TYR A 114 12.10 -7.10 -1.07
N ALA A 115 11.92 -7.02 0.24
CA ALA A 115 10.69 -6.46 0.81
C ALA A 115 10.56 -5.00 0.36
N ARG A 116 9.45 -4.68 -0.31
CA ARG A 116 9.13 -3.32 -0.75
C ARG A 116 8.61 -2.55 0.46
N ASN A 117 9.52 -2.03 1.29
CA ASN A 117 9.12 -1.13 2.36
C ASN A 117 8.55 0.16 1.75
N ASP A 118 7.23 0.32 1.80
CA ASP A 118 6.52 1.55 1.40
C ASP A 118 6.71 2.73 2.37
N ASP A 119 7.70 2.63 3.28
CA ASP A 119 8.23 3.73 4.06
C ASP A 119 8.97 4.74 3.15
N ALA A 120 8.19 5.56 2.46
CA ALA A 120 8.60 6.70 1.62
C ALA A 120 9.39 7.80 2.37
N PHE A 121 9.81 7.56 3.62
CA PHE A 121 10.72 8.42 4.38
C PHE A 121 11.79 7.64 5.17
N ALA A 122 12.20 6.46 4.71
CA ALA A 122 13.59 6.10 4.88
C ALA A 122 14.43 7.07 4.04
N LEU A 123 14.90 8.18 4.64
CA LEU A 123 16.01 8.98 4.10
C LEU A 123 17.29 8.14 4.15
N ASN A 124 17.32 7.11 3.30
CA ASN A 124 18.42 6.18 3.18
C ASN A 124 19.56 6.94 2.50
N TRP A 125 20.47 7.48 3.30
CA TRP A 125 21.62 8.28 2.85
C TRP A 125 22.41 7.62 1.70
N ARG A 126 22.33 6.28 1.58
CA ARG A 126 22.84 5.47 0.48
C ARG A 126 22.30 5.85 -0.91
N SER A 127 21.04 6.31 -1.03
CA SER A 127 20.50 6.77 -2.33
C SER A 127 20.95 8.19 -2.70
N LEU A 128 21.39 8.98 -1.70
CA LEU A 128 21.84 10.37 -1.89
C LEU A 128 23.36 10.50 -2.11
N LEU A 129 24.17 9.53 -1.65
CA LEU A 129 25.63 9.52 -1.85
C LEU A 129 26.15 8.18 -2.43
N PRO A 130 25.99 7.93 -3.74
CA PRO A 130 26.42 6.67 -4.37
C PRO A 130 27.93 6.38 -4.31
N GLN A 131 28.76 7.40 -4.05
CA GLN A 131 30.23 7.29 -4.14
C GLN A 131 30.94 7.05 -2.79
N LEU A 132 30.24 7.03 -1.66
CA LEU A 132 30.86 6.93 -0.33
C LEU A 132 30.65 5.57 0.37
N SER A 133 29.80 4.69 -0.15
CA SER A 133 29.73 3.29 0.30
C SER A 133 30.40 2.37 -0.72
N GLY A 134 31.64 1.97 -0.44
CA GLY A 134 32.41 0.99 -1.22
C GLY A 134 31.91 -0.45 -1.13
N ASN A 135 30.59 -0.66 -1.15
CA ASN A 135 29.97 -1.98 -1.30
C ASN A 135 29.25 -2.01 -2.64
N SER A 136 29.69 -2.90 -3.53
CA SER A 136 29.17 -3.08 -4.89
C SER A 136 27.77 -3.72 -4.90
N ALA A 137 26.77 -3.01 -4.39
CA ALA A 137 25.37 -3.26 -4.73
C ALA A 137 25.10 -2.62 -6.10
N GLY A 138 25.61 -3.26 -7.15
CA GLY A 138 25.49 -2.76 -8.52
C GLY A 138 24.03 -2.66 -8.97
N ASN A 139 23.70 -1.59 -9.68
CA ASN A 139 22.52 -1.57 -10.55
C ASN A 139 22.64 -2.70 -11.57
N GLN A 140 21.95 -3.83 -11.33
CA GLN A 140 21.83 -4.94 -12.29
C GLN A 140 20.39 -5.05 -12.81
N PHE A 141 19.76 -3.90 -13.07
CA PHE A 141 18.63 -3.82 -13.99
C PHE A 141 19.18 -3.96 -15.42
N GLY A 142 19.30 -5.18 -15.93
CA GLY A 142 19.76 -5.41 -17.31
C GLY A 142 20.32 -6.78 -17.67
N GLU A 143 20.31 -7.77 -16.77
CA GLU A 143 20.80 -9.12 -17.08
C GLU A 143 19.83 -10.17 -16.53
N VAL A 144 19.06 -10.78 -17.43
CA VAL A 144 18.22 -11.94 -17.13
C VAL A 144 19.18 -13.12 -16.92
N ASN A 145 19.52 -13.41 -15.67
CA ASN A 145 20.22 -14.65 -15.34
C ASN A 145 19.19 -15.79 -15.34
N ASP A 146 19.25 -16.67 -16.35
CA ASP A 146 18.40 -17.88 -16.53
C ASP A 146 18.46 -18.89 -15.35
N ASN A 147 19.19 -18.56 -14.29
CA ASN A 147 19.37 -19.33 -13.07
C ASN A 147 18.45 -18.83 -11.93
N PHE A 148 17.83 -17.65 -12.03
CA PHE A 148 16.94 -17.11 -11.01
C PHE A 148 15.49 -17.06 -11.50
N PHE A 149 14.63 -17.72 -10.74
CA PHE A 149 13.18 -17.66 -10.82
C PHE A 149 12.71 -16.45 -10.03
N ARG A 150 12.20 -15.42 -10.72
CA ARG A 150 11.82 -14.14 -10.12
C ARG A 150 10.30 -14.08 -9.95
N GLU A 151 9.83 -13.58 -8.81
CA GLU A 151 8.41 -13.46 -8.49
C GLU A 151 8.10 -12.14 -7.78
N GLU A 152 6.94 -11.55 -8.09
CA GLU A 152 6.39 -10.41 -7.37
C GLU A 152 5.17 -10.86 -6.55
N ILE A 153 5.23 -10.68 -5.23
CA ILE A 153 4.25 -11.20 -4.28
C ILE A 153 3.53 -10.04 -3.58
N GLU A 154 2.20 -10.03 -3.61
CA GLU A 154 1.31 -9.15 -2.84
C GLU A 154 0.47 -10.00 -1.88
N LEU A 155 0.61 -9.77 -0.56
CA LEU A 155 -0.14 -10.50 0.47
C LEU A 155 -0.97 -9.53 1.31
N ASP A 156 -2.24 -9.86 1.56
CA ASP A 156 -3.03 -9.14 2.56
C ASP A 156 -2.76 -9.71 3.96
N SER A 157 -1.88 -9.05 4.71
CA SER A 157 -1.49 -9.45 6.06
C SER A 157 -2.41 -8.86 7.15
N SER A 158 -3.63 -8.42 6.82
CA SER A 158 -4.60 -7.97 7.84
C SER A 158 -5.04 -9.11 8.77
N ASP A 159 -5.23 -10.30 8.20
CA ASP A 159 -5.78 -11.49 8.84
C ASP A 159 -5.09 -12.76 8.30
N ASP A 160 -5.06 -13.85 9.07
CA ASP A 160 -4.49 -15.13 8.65
C ASP A 160 -5.21 -15.77 7.44
N ASP A 161 -6.49 -15.39 7.23
CA ASP A 161 -7.34 -15.79 6.10
C ASP A 161 -7.44 -14.68 5.03
N GLY A 162 -6.35 -13.95 4.81
CA GLY A 162 -6.21 -12.95 3.74
C GLY A 162 -6.21 -13.55 2.33
N TYR A 163 -5.52 -12.89 1.40
CA TYR A 163 -5.21 -13.43 0.08
C TYR A 163 -3.72 -13.28 -0.21
N ALA A 164 -3.22 -14.08 -1.14
CA ALA A 164 -1.90 -13.95 -1.72
C ALA A 164 -2.02 -13.90 -3.24
N LYS A 165 -1.33 -12.96 -3.87
CA LYS A 165 -1.20 -12.83 -5.32
C LYS A 165 0.29 -12.93 -5.65
N ILE A 166 0.65 -13.83 -6.57
CA ILE A 166 2.01 -14.01 -7.05
C ILE A 166 2.01 -13.79 -8.57
N ASP A 167 2.79 -12.84 -9.05
CA ASP A 167 3.05 -12.61 -10.47
C ASP A 167 4.42 -13.21 -10.82
N VAL A 168 4.40 -14.28 -11.62
CA VAL A 168 5.57 -15.04 -12.06
C VAL A 168 5.90 -14.69 -13.52
N PRO A 169 6.90 -13.83 -13.78
CA PRO A 169 7.41 -13.59 -15.14
C PRO A 169 7.86 -14.87 -15.86
N ASP A 170 7.93 -14.77 -17.19
CA ASP A 170 8.33 -15.84 -18.09
C ASP A 170 9.69 -16.44 -17.69
N PHE A 171 9.74 -17.76 -17.52
CA PHE A 171 10.90 -18.44 -16.94
C PHE A 171 11.15 -19.80 -17.62
N LYS A 172 12.20 -19.85 -18.45
CA LYS A 172 12.89 -21.06 -18.93
C LYS A 172 11.97 -22.24 -19.25
N ASP A 173 11.31 -22.13 -20.40
CA ASP A 173 10.34 -23.10 -20.94
C ASP A 173 9.07 -23.29 -20.07
N ARG A 174 8.82 -22.41 -19.11
CA ARG A 174 7.56 -22.33 -18.34
C ARG A 174 6.82 -21.06 -18.66
N ARG A 175 5.50 -21.17 -18.68
CA ARG A 175 4.63 -20.05 -19.02
C ARG A 175 4.58 -19.04 -17.88
N HIS A 176 4.58 -17.75 -18.23
CA HIS A 176 4.17 -16.67 -17.34
C HIS A 176 2.85 -17.04 -16.66
N GLY A 177 2.84 -17.08 -15.34
CA GLY A 177 1.67 -17.41 -14.53
C GLY A 177 1.41 -16.34 -13.48
N ARG A 178 0.18 -15.86 -13.40
CA ARG A 178 -0.27 -15.19 -12.17
C ARG A 178 -1.01 -16.21 -11.33
N PHE A 179 -0.67 -16.29 -10.05
CA PHE A 179 -1.36 -17.11 -9.08
C PHE A 179 -2.11 -16.23 -8.11
N MET A 180 -3.26 -16.71 -7.64
CA MET A 180 -3.95 -16.10 -6.51
C MET A 180 -4.53 -17.16 -5.59
N HIS A 181 -4.17 -17.08 -4.31
CA HIS A 181 -4.69 -17.91 -3.24
C HIS A 181 -5.67 -17.10 -2.39
N ASP A 182 -6.88 -17.61 -2.23
CA ASP A 182 -7.87 -17.06 -1.30
C ASP A 182 -7.99 -17.99 -0.10
N PHE A 183 -7.35 -17.61 1.00
CA PHE A 183 -7.29 -18.42 2.21
C PHE A 183 -8.67 -18.51 2.89
N LYS A 184 -9.49 -17.47 2.77
CA LYS A 184 -10.85 -17.41 3.32
C LYS A 184 -11.77 -18.47 2.72
N GLU A 185 -11.85 -18.53 1.39
CA GLU A 185 -12.71 -19.48 0.67
C GLU A 185 -12.00 -20.83 0.38
N ASN A 186 -10.73 -20.97 0.78
CA ASN A 186 -9.86 -22.13 0.52
C ASN A 186 -9.77 -22.51 -0.96
N GLN A 187 -9.66 -21.51 -1.83
CA GLN A 187 -9.49 -21.66 -3.28
C GLN A 187 -8.16 -21.09 -3.75
N SER A 188 -7.71 -21.51 -4.92
CA SER A 188 -6.56 -20.96 -5.61
C SER A 188 -6.81 -20.93 -7.11
N ALA A 189 -6.20 -19.98 -7.80
CA ALA A 189 -6.37 -19.77 -9.23
C ALA A 189 -5.02 -19.60 -9.92
N ILE A 190 -4.85 -20.25 -11.06
CA ILE A 190 -3.79 -19.99 -12.03
C ILE A 190 -4.42 -19.17 -13.16
N ILE A 191 -3.93 -17.94 -13.34
CA ILE A 191 -4.43 -16.93 -14.27
C ILE A 191 -3.44 -16.82 -15.44
N ASP A 192 -3.81 -17.38 -16.58
CA ASP A 192 -3.07 -17.33 -17.85
C ASP A 192 -3.60 -16.16 -18.68
N THR A 193 -3.01 -14.99 -18.45
CA THR A 193 -3.33 -13.73 -19.14
C THR A 193 -3.06 -13.80 -20.65
N ILE A 194 -2.22 -14.72 -21.12
CA ILE A 194 -1.81 -14.83 -22.53
C ILE A 194 -2.87 -15.59 -23.35
N ASN A 195 -3.50 -16.64 -22.79
CA ASN A 195 -4.62 -17.34 -23.45
C ASN A 195 -6.01 -16.85 -22.99
N SER A 196 -6.08 -15.90 -22.06
CA SER A 196 -7.31 -15.50 -21.35
C SER A 196 -8.02 -16.71 -20.70
N ARG A 197 -7.25 -17.53 -19.96
CA ARG A 197 -7.74 -18.71 -19.23
C ARG A 197 -7.52 -18.54 -17.74
N CYS A 198 -8.50 -18.95 -16.94
CA CYS A 198 -8.35 -19.12 -15.50
C CYS A 198 -8.60 -20.57 -15.12
N PHE A 199 -7.69 -21.14 -14.34
CA PHE A 199 -7.82 -22.51 -13.84
C PHE A 199 -7.92 -22.49 -12.31
N ILE A 200 -9.02 -23.00 -11.78
CA ILE A 200 -9.38 -22.89 -10.36
C ILE A 200 -9.19 -24.23 -9.67
N MET A 201 -8.50 -24.24 -8.54
CA MET A 201 -8.20 -25.44 -7.75
C MET A 201 -8.47 -25.22 -6.26
N PRO A 202 -8.69 -26.28 -5.47
CA PRO A 202 -8.67 -26.19 -4.01
C PRO A 202 -7.29 -25.71 -3.52
N LEU A 203 -7.26 -24.91 -2.45
CA LEU A 203 -6.03 -24.40 -1.85
C LEU A 203 -5.18 -25.50 -1.21
N ASP A 204 -3.93 -25.64 -1.65
CA ASP A 204 -2.98 -26.64 -1.13
C ASP A 204 -2.25 -26.14 0.14
N ARG A 205 -2.95 -26.17 1.28
CA ARG A 205 -2.39 -25.78 2.59
C ARG A 205 -1.13 -26.58 3.00
N ASP A 206 -0.84 -27.72 2.36
CA ASP A 206 0.38 -28.50 2.64
C ASP A 206 1.65 -27.82 2.06
N THR A 207 1.53 -27.07 0.96
CA THR A 207 2.66 -26.38 0.29
C THR A 207 2.58 -24.86 0.37
N THR A 208 1.36 -24.31 0.43
CA THR A 208 1.07 -22.88 0.37
C THR A 208 0.92 -22.30 1.80
N LEU A 209 1.86 -21.45 2.23
CA LEU A 209 1.81 -20.82 3.56
C LEU A 209 0.74 -19.70 3.64
N PRO A 210 0.05 -19.51 4.78
CA PRO A 210 -0.83 -18.36 4.96
C PRO A 210 -0.03 -17.03 5.05
N PRO A 211 -0.64 -15.87 4.75
CA PRO A 211 0.03 -14.58 4.63
C PRO A 211 0.95 -14.24 5.80
N SER A 212 0.45 -14.34 7.04
CA SER A 212 1.20 -14.02 8.26
C SER A 212 2.44 -14.90 8.46
N SER A 213 2.32 -16.20 8.22
CA SER A 213 3.42 -17.16 8.33
C SER A 213 4.45 -17.00 7.23
N PHE A 214 4.02 -16.60 6.02
CA PHE A 214 4.93 -16.25 4.94
C PHE A 214 5.72 -14.97 5.29
N VAL A 215 5.06 -13.93 5.79
CA VAL A 215 5.72 -12.68 6.22
C VAL A 215 6.74 -12.95 7.34
N ASP A 216 6.39 -13.75 8.34
CA ASP A 216 7.31 -14.17 9.41
C ASP A 216 8.54 -14.93 8.86
N LEU A 217 8.33 -15.87 7.92
CA LEU A 217 9.41 -16.57 7.23
C LEU A 217 10.33 -15.57 6.49
N MET A 218 9.77 -14.65 5.70
CA MET A 218 10.54 -13.65 4.96
C MET A 218 11.38 -12.76 5.88
N GLN A 219 10.81 -12.31 7.02
CA GLN A 219 11.54 -11.49 7.99
C GLN A 219 12.69 -12.27 8.64
N LYS A 220 12.46 -13.53 9.02
CA LYS A 220 13.46 -14.39 9.65
C LYS A 220 14.58 -14.85 8.71
N MET A 221 14.32 -14.86 7.40
CA MET A 221 15.37 -15.00 6.39
C MET A 221 16.17 -13.73 6.16
N GLY A 222 15.51 -12.57 6.13
CA GLY A 222 16.20 -11.28 6.03
C GLY A 222 17.19 -11.02 7.16
N SER A 223 16.98 -11.65 8.33
CA SER A 223 17.91 -11.65 9.46
C SER A 223 18.92 -12.82 9.46
N GLY A 224 18.87 -13.72 8.48
CA GLY A 224 19.79 -14.84 8.32
C GLY A 224 19.58 -16.02 9.29
N TYR A 225 18.39 -16.13 9.91
CA TYR A 225 18.11 -17.15 10.92
C TYR A 225 17.50 -18.45 10.35
N TYR A 226 16.97 -18.43 9.12
CA TYR A 226 16.47 -19.62 8.40
C TYR A 226 17.09 -19.76 7.02
N ASN A 227 17.31 -21.01 6.60
CA ASN A 227 17.48 -21.41 5.21
C ASN A 227 16.12 -21.86 4.65
N ILE A 228 15.88 -21.69 3.34
CA ILE A 228 14.72 -22.26 2.66
C ILE A 228 15.06 -23.64 2.13
N ASP A 229 14.13 -24.57 2.27
CA ASP A 229 14.06 -25.75 1.42
C ASP A 229 13.52 -25.34 0.04
N THR A 230 14.40 -25.09 -0.94
CA THR A 230 14.00 -24.85 -2.35
C THR A 230 13.70 -26.17 -3.08
N GLU A 231 13.07 -27.13 -2.40
CA GLU A 231 12.69 -28.42 -2.98
C GLU A 231 11.60 -28.21 -4.05
N ARG A 232 11.67 -28.98 -5.15
CA ARG A 232 10.73 -28.89 -6.27
C ARG A 232 9.60 -29.91 -6.10
N VAL A 233 8.41 -29.42 -5.76
CA VAL A 233 7.22 -30.26 -5.54
C VAL A 233 6.33 -30.26 -6.78
N ARG A 234 6.33 -31.36 -7.53
CA ARG A 234 5.48 -31.51 -8.72
C ARG A 234 4.04 -31.87 -8.35
N ARG A 235 3.08 -31.14 -8.93
CA ARG A 235 1.63 -31.32 -8.78
C ARG A 235 1.02 -31.58 -10.16
N ASN A 236 0.75 -32.86 -10.45
CA ASN A 236 0.03 -33.25 -11.65
C ASN A 236 -1.46 -32.90 -11.46
N MET A 237 -2.00 -32.10 -12.36
CA MET A 237 -3.37 -31.61 -12.32
C MET A 237 -4.12 -31.95 -13.60
N ARG A 238 -5.44 -32.02 -13.52
CA ARG A 238 -6.34 -32.23 -14.66
C ARG A 238 -7.42 -31.17 -14.68
N ILE A 239 -7.64 -30.59 -15.86
CA ILE A 239 -8.67 -29.59 -16.12
C ILE A 239 -9.99 -30.31 -16.37
N ILE A 240 -11.04 -29.85 -15.69
CA ILE A 240 -12.42 -30.34 -15.83
C ILE A 240 -13.12 -29.49 -16.90
N THR A 241 -13.66 -30.16 -17.92
CA THR A 241 -14.55 -29.56 -18.93
C THR A 241 -16.01 -30.00 -18.69
N PRO A 242 -17.03 -29.18 -18.98
CA PRO A 242 -17.00 -27.88 -19.66
C PRO A 242 -16.49 -26.73 -18.78
N ARG A 243 -16.30 -25.55 -19.38
CA ARG A 243 -15.97 -24.32 -18.64
C ARG A 243 -17.10 -23.94 -17.67
N ILE A 244 -16.78 -23.31 -16.54
CA ILE A 244 -17.81 -22.78 -15.65
C ILE A 244 -18.35 -21.46 -16.21
N THR A 245 -19.66 -21.28 -16.15
CA THR A 245 -20.36 -20.03 -16.52
C THR A 245 -20.89 -19.27 -15.31
N ASP A 246 -21.04 -19.96 -14.18
CA ASP A 246 -21.49 -19.39 -12.91
C ASP A 246 -20.28 -19.07 -12.03
N LEU A 247 -19.95 -17.78 -11.93
CA LEU A 247 -18.85 -17.28 -11.13
C LEU A 247 -19.19 -17.23 -9.62
N SER A 248 -20.41 -17.58 -9.19
CA SER A 248 -20.74 -17.69 -7.76
C SER A 248 -20.15 -18.93 -7.08
N LEU A 249 -19.63 -19.89 -7.87
CA LEU A 249 -18.93 -21.09 -7.41
C LEU A 249 -17.46 -20.82 -7.02
N ILE A 250 -16.94 -19.63 -7.31
CA ILE A 250 -15.57 -19.23 -7.05
C ILE A 250 -15.53 -17.99 -6.14
N SER A 251 -14.42 -17.77 -5.46
CA SER A 251 -14.29 -16.60 -4.58
C SER A 251 -14.45 -15.29 -5.37
N GLU A 252 -15.08 -14.28 -4.75
CA GLU A 252 -15.31 -12.97 -5.39
C GLU A 252 -13.98 -12.33 -5.84
N ARG A 253 -12.91 -12.51 -5.05
CA ARG A 253 -11.56 -12.03 -5.38
C ARG A 253 -11.09 -12.68 -6.69
N ILE A 254 -11.20 -14.01 -6.80
CA ILE A 254 -10.82 -14.78 -7.98
C ILE A 254 -11.70 -14.43 -9.18
N ALA A 255 -13.02 -14.29 -9.01
CA ALA A 255 -13.93 -13.88 -10.06
C ALA A 255 -13.57 -12.51 -10.67
N ASN A 256 -13.10 -11.57 -9.85
CA ASN A 256 -12.69 -10.23 -10.29
C ASN A 256 -11.38 -10.24 -11.11
N GLU A 257 -10.37 -11.02 -10.74
CA GLU A 257 -9.15 -11.17 -11.57
C GLU A 257 -9.39 -12.00 -12.84
N CYS A 258 -10.32 -12.98 -12.78
CA CYS A 258 -10.70 -13.84 -13.91
C CYS A 258 -11.80 -13.28 -14.81
N TYR A 259 -12.10 -11.98 -14.72
CA TYR A 259 -13.14 -11.35 -15.51
C TYR A 259 -12.86 -11.43 -17.02
N ASP A 260 -13.88 -11.75 -17.82
CA ASP A 260 -13.82 -11.96 -19.28
C ASP A 260 -12.86 -13.09 -19.73
N MET A 261 -12.47 -14.01 -18.83
CA MET A 261 -11.63 -15.17 -19.13
C MET A 261 -12.42 -16.48 -19.20
N LYS A 262 -11.87 -17.49 -19.88
CA LYS A 262 -12.41 -18.85 -19.85
C LYS A 262 -12.03 -19.51 -18.53
N VAL A 263 -13.00 -19.69 -17.64
CA VAL A 263 -12.76 -20.28 -16.32
C VAL A 263 -13.02 -21.78 -16.32
N TYR A 264 -12.05 -22.57 -15.85
CA TYR A 264 -12.14 -24.03 -15.72
C TYR A 264 -11.80 -24.46 -14.28
N MET A 265 -12.44 -25.53 -13.81
CA MET A 265 -12.04 -26.17 -12.55
C MET A 265 -10.91 -27.18 -12.78
N MET A 266 -10.08 -27.42 -11.77
CA MET A 266 -8.99 -28.38 -11.77
C MET A 266 -9.13 -29.38 -10.62
N GLU A 267 -8.74 -30.62 -10.88
CA GLU A 267 -8.58 -31.67 -9.87
C GLU A 267 -7.14 -32.20 -9.85
N LYS A 268 -6.71 -32.74 -8.71
CA LYS A 268 -5.42 -33.40 -8.55
C LYS A 268 -5.41 -34.73 -9.32
N TYR A 269 -4.56 -34.84 -10.33
CA TYR A 269 -4.49 -36.05 -11.16
C TYR A 269 -3.58 -37.11 -10.53
N VAL A 270 -4.20 -38.10 -9.89
CA VAL A 270 -3.48 -39.27 -9.37
C VAL A 270 -3.47 -40.37 -10.44
N SER A 271 -2.52 -40.30 -11.37
CA SER A 271 -2.20 -41.45 -12.22
C SER A 271 -1.69 -42.59 -11.34
N GLY A 272 -2.36 -43.75 -11.36
CA GLY A 272 -1.76 -44.99 -10.87
C GLY A 272 -0.45 -45.28 -11.63
N VAL A 273 0.53 -45.89 -10.94
CA VAL A 273 1.96 -46.02 -11.34
C VAL A 273 2.19 -46.05 -12.87
N ALA A 274 2.34 -44.86 -13.44
CA ALA A 274 2.63 -44.70 -14.86
C ALA A 274 4.13 -44.83 -15.08
N LYS A 275 4.53 -45.66 -16.04
CA LYS A 275 5.91 -45.62 -16.54
C LYS A 275 6.12 -44.23 -17.13
N ARG A 276 7.20 -43.55 -16.72
CA ARG A 276 7.58 -42.21 -17.19
C ARG A 276 7.57 -42.19 -18.72
N SER A 277 6.53 -41.64 -19.35
CA SER A 277 6.53 -41.38 -20.78
C SER A 277 7.51 -40.25 -21.02
N ALA A 278 8.51 -40.49 -21.88
CA ALA A 278 9.57 -39.53 -22.16
C ALA A 278 9.15 -38.40 -23.12
N GLU A 279 7.86 -38.34 -23.46
CA GLU A 279 7.28 -37.21 -24.21
C GLU A 279 7.02 -36.08 -23.21
N PRO A 280 7.71 -34.93 -23.34
CA PRO A 280 7.42 -33.77 -22.51
C PRO A 280 5.99 -33.32 -22.80
N LEU A 281 5.19 -33.09 -21.75
CA LEU A 281 3.92 -32.40 -21.94
C LEU A 281 4.18 -31.03 -22.58
N PRO A 282 3.26 -30.53 -23.43
CA PRO A 282 3.40 -29.22 -24.06
C PRO A 282 3.67 -28.16 -23.01
N ASP A 283 4.67 -27.30 -23.23
CA ASP A 283 5.09 -26.29 -22.25
C ASP A 283 3.98 -25.28 -21.90
N ALA A 284 2.97 -25.17 -22.77
CA ALA A 284 1.70 -24.47 -22.51
C ALA A 284 0.94 -24.96 -21.24
N GLY A 285 1.24 -26.16 -20.75
CA GLY A 285 0.61 -26.75 -19.56
C GLY A 285 1.39 -26.62 -18.25
N LYS A 286 2.57 -25.97 -18.24
CA LYS A 286 3.48 -25.93 -17.08
C LYS A 286 3.55 -24.55 -16.44
N TYR A 287 3.23 -24.50 -15.15
CA TYR A 287 3.29 -23.30 -14.32
C TYR A 287 4.10 -23.60 -13.06
N ALA A 288 4.69 -22.59 -12.45
CA ALA A 288 5.41 -22.75 -11.19
C ALA A 288 5.26 -21.51 -10.30
N GLU A 289 5.31 -21.71 -8.98
CA GLU A 289 5.28 -20.66 -7.96
C GLU A 289 6.13 -21.06 -6.75
N PHE A 290 6.49 -20.09 -5.90
CA PHE A 290 7.05 -20.36 -4.57
C PHE A 290 6.27 -19.63 -3.47
N MET A 291 5.68 -20.40 -2.54
CA MET A 291 5.03 -19.85 -1.36
C MET A 291 5.57 -20.42 -0.03
N GLY A 292 6.90 -20.47 0.08
CA GLY A 292 7.61 -20.55 1.37
C GLY A 292 8.11 -21.93 1.79
N LYS A 293 7.45 -23.02 1.36
CA LYS A 293 7.89 -24.41 1.67
C LYS A 293 8.72 -25.08 0.57
N GLY A 294 8.76 -24.51 -0.63
CA GLY A 294 9.39 -25.08 -1.81
C GLY A 294 8.83 -24.49 -3.09
N VAL A 295 9.47 -24.80 -4.22
CA VAL A 295 9.00 -24.39 -5.55
C VAL A 295 7.99 -25.43 -6.01
N ILE A 296 6.74 -25.01 -6.20
CA ILE A 296 5.64 -25.88 -6.64
C ILE A 296 5.60 -25.83 -8.17
N GLU A 297 5.51 -26.99 -8.81
CA GLU A 297 5.42 -27.09 -10.29
C GLU A 297 4.08 -27.74 -10.65
N TYR A 298 3.18 -26.99 -11.29
CA TYR A 298 1.88 -27.48 -11.74
C TYR A 298 1.96 -27.96 -13.19
N ASP A 299 1.55 -29.20 -13.43
CA ASP A 299 1.59 -29.86 -14.74
C ASP A 299 0.18 -30.25 -15.18
N LEU A 300 -0.35 -29.58 -16.21
CA LEU A 300 -1.72 -29.73 -16.72
C LEU A 300 -1.82 -30.89 -17.72
N SER A 301 -2.04 -32.09 -17.18
CA SER A 301 -2.04 -33.37 -17.91
C SER A 301 -2.86 -33.41 -19.21
N ASN A 302 -3.99 -32.68 -19.28
CA ASN A 302 -4.94 -32.72 -20.39
C ASN A 302 -5.11 -31.38 -21.13
N ILE A 303 -4.12 -30.48 -21.08
CA ILE A 303 -4.19 -29.16 -21.75
C ILE A 303 -4.59 -29.26 -23.24
N ALA A 304 -4.04 -30.24 -23.97
CA ALA A 304 -4.36 -30.47 -25.38
C ALA A 304 -5.84 -30.87 -25.64
N GLU A 305 -6.48 -31.56 -24.69
CA GLU A 305 -7.92 -31.90 -24.78
C GLU A 305 -8.78 -30.63 -24.64
N VAL A 306 -8.39 -29.72 -23.75
CA VAL A 306 -9.07 -28.44 -23.52
C VAL A 306 -8.93 -27.53 -24.74
N GLU A 307 -7.75 -27.47 -25.36
CA GLU A 307 -7.53 -26.70 -26.59
C GLU A 307 -8.37 -27.24 -27.76
N ALA A 308 -8.48 -28.57 -27.89
CA ALA A 308 -9.38 -29.18 -28.87
C ALA A 308 -10.86 -28.89 -28.58
N TYR A 309 -11.27 -28.87 -27.30
CA TYR A 309 -12.61 -28.47 -26.87
C TYR A 309 -12.92 -27.01 -27.21
N GLU A 310 -12.02 -26.08 -26.88
CA GLU A 310 -12.17 -24.65 -27.24
C GLU A 310 -12.26 -24.44 -28.75
N ALA A 311 -11.44 -25.16 -29.54
CA ALA A 311 -11.50 -25.12 -31.00
C ALA A 311 -12.81 -25.71 -31.58
N ASN A 312 -13.53 -26.53 -30.82
CA ASN A 312 -14.86 -27.00 -31.17
C ASN A 312 -15.94 -25.96 -30.82
N GLU A 313 -15.88 -25.36 -29.62
CA GLU A 313 -16.80 -24.28 -29.22
C GLU A 313 -16.71 -23.09 -30.18
N ALA A 314 -15.49 -22.63 -30.51
CA ALA A 314 -15.27 -21.51 -31.42
C ALA A 314 -15.84 -21.77 -32.83
N ARG A 315 -15.72 -23.01 -33.33
CA ARG A 315 -16.32 -23.41 -34.62
C ARG A 315 -17.84 -23.45 -34.57
N GLN A 316 -18.43 -23.85 -33.46
CA GLN A 316 -19.90 -23.85 -33.29
C GLN A 316 -20.44 -22.41 -33.23
N GLN A 317 -19.74 -21.50 -32.56
CA GLN A 317 -20.10 -20.08 -32.48
C GLN A 317 -19.98 -19.32 -33.82
N GLN A 318 -19.20 -19.81 -34.78
CA GLN A 318 -19.08 -19.23 -36.13
C GLN A 318 -20.17 -19.70 -37.11
N VAL A 319 -20.97 -20.70 -36.74
CA VAL A 319 -22.02 -21.31 -37.58
C VAL A 319 -23.44 -20.94 -37.10
N ALA A 320 -23.54 -20.30 -35.93
CA ALA A 320 -24.77 -19.79 -35.32
C ALA A 320 -24.97 -18.29 -35.59
#